data_AF-A0A7S2QRS2-F1
#
_entry.id   AF-A0A7S2QRS2-F1
#
_cell.length_a   1.000
_cell.length_b   1.000
_cell.length_c   1.000
_cell.angle_alpha   90.00
_cell.angle_beta   90.00
_cell.angle_gamma   90.00
#
_symmetry.space_group_name_H-M   'P 1'
#
loop_
_entity.id
_entity.type
_entity.pdbx_description
1 polymer ?
#
loop_
_entity_poly.entity_id
_entity_poly.type
_entity_poly.pdbx_seq_one_letter_code
_entity_poly.pdbx_strand_id
1 'polypeptide(L)'
;ERHFEGVKIILPGVQVWRIMGTDVDLLLKDELCKFYSGDAYLIVTATPLHREGIASRQNQIEVHVHYWIGSKSTIDKRALVAIRAVQLSHVMEPRPTRQHREIQGSES
;
A
#
# COMPACT_ATOMS: atom_id res chain seq x y z
N GLU A 1 -3.42 -12.65 -16.05
CA GLU A 1 -3.55 -11.78 -14.86
C GLU A 1 -2.16 -11.43 -14.32
N ARG A 2 -1.61 -10.26 -14.66
CA ARG A 2 -0.21 -9.86 -14.37
C ARG A 2 -0.10 -8.37 -13.99
N HIS A 3 -0.99 -7.89 -13.12
CA HIS A 3 -1.17 -6.43 -12.89
C HIS A 3 -0.12 -5.80 -11.95
N PHE A 4 0.79 -6.60 -11.38
CA PHE A 4 1.94 -6.14 -10.57
C PHE A 4 3.29 -6.55 -11.17
N GLU A 5 3.31 -7.10 -12.39
CA GLU A 5 4.55 -7.58 -13.01
C GLU A 5 5.44 -6.39 -13.38
N GLY A 6 6.57 -6.26 -12.69
CA GLY A 6 7.51 -5.14 -12.86
C GLY A 6 7.39 -4.00 -11.83
N VAL A 7 6.44 -4.05 -10.89
CA VAL A 7 6.37 -3.07 -9.81
C VAL A 7 7.49 -3.33 -8.80
N LYS A 8 8.54 -2.50 -8.86
CA LYS A 8 9.64 -2.56 -7.90
C LYS A 8 9.21 -1.95 -6.57
N ILE A 9 9.04 -2.80 -5.57
CA ILE A 9 8.80 -2.37 -4.20
C ILE A 9 10.14 -1.94 -3.58
N ILE A 10 10.18 -0.71 -3.06
CA ILE A 10 11.37 -0.12 -2.44
C ILE A 10 11.21 -0.23 -0.93
N LEU A 11 12.12 -0.98 -0.29
CA LEU A 11 12.16 -1.17 1.15
C LEU A 11 13.55 -0.75 1.67
N PRO A 12 13.65 0.07 2.74
CA PRO A 12 12.56 0.79 3.41
C PRO A 12 12.06 1.99 2.58
N GLY A 13 10.83 2.42 2.83
CA GLY A 13 10.24 3.57 2.13
C GLY A 13 8.72 3.61 2.17
N VAL A 14 8.16 4.65 1.53
CA VAL A 14 6.73 4.79 1.29
C VAL A 14 6.48 4.80 -0.21
N GLN A 15 5.50 4.02 -0.66
CA GLN A 15 5.05 4.01 -2.04
C GLN A 15 3.53 4.08 -2.07
N VAL A 16 2.99 4.86 -3.00
CA VAL A 16 1.54 5.05 -3.17
C VAL A 16 1.18 4.78 -4.60
N TRP A 17 0.14 3.97 -4.80
CA TRP A 17 -0.49 3.73 -6.08
C TRP A 17 -1.92 4.21 -6.07
N ARG A 18 -2.37 4.79 -7.17
CA ARG A 18 -3.78 5.14 -7.40
C ARG A 18 -4.43 4.06 -8.26
N ILE A 19 -5.67 3.70 -7.92
CA ILE A 19 -6.47 2.82 -8.78
C ILE A 19 -6.99 3.61 -9.98
N MET A 20 -6.59 3.20 -11.19
CA MET A 20 -6.96 3.82 -12.46
C MET A 20 -7.56 2.76 -13.38
N GLY A 21 -8.88 2.77 -13.52
CA GLY A 21 -9.59 1.73 -14.27
C GLY A 21 -9.39 0.34 -13.65
N THR A 22 -8.75 -0.57 -14.39
CA THR A 22 -8.42 -1.94 -13.96
C THR A 22 -7.02 -2.09 -13.35
N ASP A 23 -6.20 -1.05 -13.45
CA ASP A 23 -4.78 -1.07 -13.15
C ASP A 23 -4.42 -0.13 -11.99
N VAL A 24 -3.14 -0.13 -11.63
CA VAL A 24 -2.57 0.68 -10.55
C VAL A 24 -1.45 1.56 -11.10
N ASP A 25 -1.55 2.86 -10.88
CA ASP A 25 -0.53 3.83 -11.30
C ASP A 25 0.28 4.29 -10.09
N LEU A 26 1.61 4.13 -10.15
CA LEU A 26 2.52 4.61 -9.11
C LEU A 26 2.54 6.15 -9.13
N LEU A 27 2.27 6.75 -7.99
CA LEU A 27 2.32 8.21 -7.87
C LEU A 27 3.75 8.72 -7.77
N LEU A 28 4.00 9.85 -8.44
CA LEU A 28 5.24 10.61 -8.28
C LEU A 28 5.25 11.34 -6.94
N LYS A 29 6.45 11.73 -6.46
CA LYS A 29 6.63 12.36 -5.15
C LYS A 29 5.75 13.60 -4.94
N ASP A 30 5.55 14.40 -5.98
CA ASP A 30 4.73 15.62 -5.95
C ASP A 30 3.23 15.36 -5.78
N GLU A 31 2.76 14.13 -6.00
CA GLU A 31 1.35 13.73 -5.92
C GLU A 31 1.03 12.92 -4.66
N LEU A 32 2.03 12.51 -3.88
CA LEU A 32 1.86 11.68 -2.68
C LEU A 32 0.95 12.32 -1.60
N CYS A 33 0.78 13.64 -1.64
CA CYS A 33 -0.03 14.38 -0.67
C CYS A 33 -1.44 14.73 -1.15
N LYS A 34 -1.87 14.25 -2.33
CA LYS A 34 -3.17 14.61 -2.93
C LYS A 34 -4.04 13.36 -3.14
N PHE A 35 -5.02 13.19 -2.25
CA PHE A 35 -6.02 12.13 -2.35
C PHE A 35 -7.34 12.68 -2.90
N TYR A 36 -7.83 12.10 -3.99
CA TYR A 36 -9.08 12.47 -4.62
C TYR A 36 -10.22 11.60 -4.07
N SER A 37 -11.28 12.24 -3.56
CA SER A 37 -12.46 11.55 -3.03
C SER A 37 -13.15 10.59 -4.00
N GLY A 38 -12.96 10.76 -5.31
CA GLY A 38 -13.53 9.89 -6.36
C GLY A 38 -12.72 8.62 -6.63
N ASP A 39 -11.63 8.41 -5.90
CA ASP A 39 -10.65 7.35 -6.16
C ASP A 39 -10.35 6.51 -4.93
N ALA A 40 -9.55 5.48 -5.16
CA ALA A 40 -9.00 4.61 -4.14
C ALA A 40 -7.48 4.50 -4.35
N TYR A 41 -6.75 4.33 -3.26
CA TYR A 41 -5.30 4.37 -3.24
C TYR A 41 -4.76 3.23 -2.40
N LEU A 42 -3.63 2.67 -2.83
CA LEU A 42 -2.88 1.66 -2.12
C LEU A 42 -1.58 2.29 -1.64
N ILE A 43 -1.33 2.26 -0.33
CA ILE A 43 -0.16 2.84 0.31
C ILE A 43 0.62 1.71 0.96
N VAL A 44 1.89 1.59 0.63
CA VAL A 44 2.83 0.72 1.32
C VAL A 44 3.78 1.57 2.12
N THR A 45 3.89 1.27 3.40
CA THR A 45 4.87 1.85 4.30
C THR A 45 5.77 0.74 4.81
N ALA A 46 7.07 0.88 4.60
CA ALA A 46 8.08 -0.08 4.97
C ALA A 46 9.11 0.57 5.88
N THR A 47 9.05 0.26 7.17
CA THR A 47 9.89 0.89 8.19
C THR A 47 10.86 -0.11 8.79
N PRO A 48 12.16 0.22 8.91
CA PRO A 48 13.11 -0.62 9.64
C PRO A 48 12.69 -0.72 11.11
N LEU A 49 12.57 -1.93 11.65
CA LEU A 49 12.43 -2.14 13.09
C LEU A 49 13.79 -1.95 13.75
N HIS A 50 13.96 -0.86 14.50
CA HIS A 50 15.06 -0.73 15.45
C HIS A 50 14.59 -1.30 16.80
N ARG A 51 15.03 -2.52 17.14
CA ARG A 51 14.82 -3.07 18.48
C ARG A 51 16.15 -3.14 19.20
N GLU A 52 16.28 -2.36 20.28
CA GLU A 52 17.44 -2.44 21.16
C GLU A 52 17.55 -3.84 21.78
N GLY A 53 18.76 -4.42 21.78
CA GLY A 53 19.06 -5.67 22.48
C GLY A 53 19.00 -6.97 21.66
N ILE A 54 18.66 -6.96 20.37
CA ILE A 54 18.73 -8.14 19.50
C ILE A 54 19.84 -7.96 18.46
N ALA A 55 21.07 -8.34 18.83
CA ALA A 55 22.27 -8.25 17.98
C ALA A 55 22.30 -9.27 16.82
N SER A 56 21.26 -10.08 16.66
CA SER A 56 21.21 -11.20 15.72
C SER A 56 19.89 -11.27 14.96
N ARG A 57 19.63 -10.24 14.16
CA ARG A 57 18.85 -10.33 12.91
C ARG A 57 18.99 -8.98 12.22
N GLN A 58 19.93 -8.90 11.29
CA GLN A 58 19.88 -7.89 10.24
C GLN A 58 18.41 -7.77 9.77
N ASN A 59 17.92 -6.54 9.62
CA ASN A 59 16.95 -6.26 8.55
C ASN A 59 15.50 -6.75 8.75
N GLN A 60 14.91 -6.65 9.95
CA GLN A 60 13.44 -6.75 10.06
C GLN A 60 12.80 -5.43 9.59
N ILE A 61 12.13 -5.48 8.43
CA ILE A 61 11.33 -4.39 7.89
C ILE A 61 9.87 -4.71 8.22
N GLU A 62 9.20 -3.82 8.96
CA GLU A 62 7.77 -3.89 9.15
C GLU A 62 7.09 -3.29 7.93
N VAL A 63 6.15 -4.03 7.34
CA VAL A 63 5.43 -3.61 6.15
C VAL A 63 3.96 -3.41 6.51
N HIS A 64 3.47 -2.21 6.26
CA HIS A 64 2.07 -1.84 6.39
C HIS A 64 1.50 -1.55 5.00
N VAL A 65 0.34 -2.12 4.71
CA VAL A 65 -0.42 -1.89 3.48
C VAL A 65 -1.72 -1.22 3.87
N HIS A 66 -1.84 0.07 3.60
CA HIS A 66 -3.08 0.82 3.80
C HIS A 66 -3.80 0.93 2.46
N TYR A 67 -5.07 0.58 2.42
CA TYR A 67 -5.90 0.88 1.26
C TYR A 67 -6.90 1.97 1.64
N TRP A 68 -6.69 3.15 1.06
CA TRP A 68 -7.53 4.32 1.27
C TRP A 68 -8.66 4.37 0.26
N ILE A 69 -9.86 4.64 0.75
CA ILE A 69 -11.08 4.66 -0.03
C ILE A 69 -11.72 6.04 0.07
N GLY A 70 -11.81 6.72 -1.07
CA GLY A 70 -12.50 7.99 -1.18
C GLY A 70 -14.00 7.85 -0.99
N SER A 71 -14.61 8.84 -0.34
CA SER A 71 -16.06 8.86 -0.04
C SER A 71 -16.95 8.82 -1.29
N LYS A 72 -16.44 9.32 -2.42
CA LYS A 72 -17.13 9.38 -3.73
C LYS A 72 -16.58 8.34 -4.73
N SER A 73 -15.76 7.40 -4.28
CA SER A 73 -15.24 6.33 -5.13
C SER A 73 -16.37 5.45 -5.66
N THR A 74 -16.12 4.79 -6.79
CA THR A 74 -17.05 3.79 -7.34
C THR A 74 -16.84 2.43 -6.67
N ILE A 75 -17.84 1.54 -6.75
CA ILE A 75 -17.79 0.21 -6.10
C ILE A 75 -16.62 -0.62 -6.66
N ASP A 76 -16.38 -0.55 -7.96
CA ASP A 76 -15.28 -1.22 -8.65
C ASP A 76 -13.92 -0.79 -8.09
N LYS A 77 -13.65 0.52 -7.94
CA LYS A 77 -12.39 1.02 -7.36
C LYS A 77 -12.18 0.54 -5.93
N ARG A 78 -13.24 0.51 -5.12
CA ARG A 78 -13.20 -0.01 -3.75
C ARG A 78 -12.88 -1.50 -3.70
N ALA A 79 -13.53 -2.29 -4.54
CA ALA A 79 -13.26 -3.72 -4.63
C ALA A 79 -11.83 -3.98 -5.13
N LEU A 80 -11.42 -3.24 -6.16
CA LEU A 80 -10.10 -3.40 -6.77
C LEU A 80 -8.99 -3.04 -5.80
N VAL A 81 -9.07 -1.93 -5.06
CA VAL A 81 -8.03 -1.57 -4.08
C VAL A 81 -7.86 -2.63 -2.99
N ALA A 82 -8.97 -3.22 -2.51
CA ALA A 82 -8.93 -4.27 -1.50
C ALA A 82 -8.31 -5.56 -2.04
N ILE A 83 -8.68 -5.98 -3.26
CA ILE A 83 -8.07 -7.15 -3.93
C ILE A 83 -6.58 -6.92 -4.12
N ARG A 84 -6.17 -5.73 -4.56
CA ARG A 84 -4.76 -5.37 -4.77
C ARG A 84 -3.96 -5.37 -3.47
N ALA A 85 -4.54 -4.94 -2.35
CA ALA A 85 -3.90 -5.01 -1.03
C ALA A 85 -3.61 -6.45 -0.59
N VAL A 86 -4.55 -7.37 -0.82
CA VAL A 86 -4.36 -8.80 -0.54
C VAL A 86 -3.29 -9.41 -1.44
N GLN A 87 -3.35 -9.13 -2.75
CA GLN A 87 -2.35 -9.62 -3.71
C GLN A 87 -0.93 -9.14 -3.34
N LEU A 88 -0.80 -7.87 -2.96
CA LEU A 88 0.47 -7.31 -2.56
C LEU A 88 0.99 -7.95 -1.28
N SER A 89 0.12 -8.24 -0.32
CA SER A 89 0.50 -8.94 0.92
C SER A 89 1.08 -10.33 0.63
N HIS A 90 0.50 -11.09 -0.31
CA HIS A 90 1.06 -12.37 -0.74
C HIS A 90 2.42 -12.22 -1.44
N VAL A 91 2.61 -11.17 -2.26
CA VAL A 91 3.91 -10.90 -2.92
C VAL A 91 5.01 -10.56 -1.92
N MET A 92 4.64 -9.98 -0.76
CA MET A 92 5.59 -9.60 0.29
C MET A 92 6.03 -10.77 1.17
N GLU A 93 5.37 -11.93 1.08
CA GLU A 93 5.73 -13.13 1.83
C GLU A 93 7.21 -13.53 1.55
N PRO A 94 7.95 -13.98 2.57
CA PRO A 94 7.52 -14.35 3.92
C PRO A 94 7.50 -13.18 4.93
N ARG A 95 7.54 -11.91 4.50
CA ARG A 95 7.57 -10.77 5.43
C ARG A 95 6.20 -10.55 6.08
N PRO A 96 6.13 -10.36 7.41
CA PRO A 96 4.88 -10.04 8.09
C PRO A 96 4.36 -8.68 7.58
N THR A 97 3.18 -8.71 6.96
CA THR A 97 2.53 -7.53 6.36
C THR A 97 1.19 -7.30 7.05
N ARG A 98 0.96 -6.08 7.56
CA ARG A 98 -0.32 -5.68 8.17
C ARG A 98 -1.15 -4.90 7.18
N GLN A 99 -2.43 -5.24 7.04
CA GLN A 99 -3.37 -4.52 6.17
C GLN A 99 -4.26 -3.58 6.99
N HIS A 100 -4.46 -2.37 6.50
CA HIS A 100 -5.29 -1.34 7.13
C HIS A 100 -6.28 -0.78 6.13
N ARG A 101 -7.54 -0.64 6.55
CA ARG A 101 -8.61 -0.07 5.74
C ARG A 101 -8.81 1.37 6.15
N GLU A 102 -8.47 2.30 5.26
CA GLU A 102 -8.62 3.73 5.53
C GLU A 102 -9.82 4.28 4.77
N ILE A 103 -10.77 4.89 5.47
CA ILE A 103 -11.92 5.55 4.86
C ILE A 103 -11.73 7.05 4.97
N GLN A 104 -12.01 7.78 3.89
CA GLN A 104 -11.91 9.24 3.90
C GLN A 104 -12.65 9.86 5.10
N GLY A 105 -11.92 10.60 5.94
CA GLY A 105 -12.46 11.27 7.13
C GLY A 105 -12.61 10.34 8.35
N SER A 106 -12.02 9.14 8.31
CA SER A 106 -12.00 8.16 9.40
C SER A 106 -10.73 7.31 9.33
N GLU A 107 -9.62 7.94 8.91
CA GLU A 107 -8.29 7.33 8.85
C GLU A 107 -7.75 7.03 10.26
N SER A 108 -6.98 5.95 10.39
CA SER A 108 -6.40 5.46 11.66
C SER A 108 -5.13 6.19 12.12
#